data_AF-A0A957ZVK2-F1
#
_entry.id   AF-A0A957ZVK2-F1
#
_cell.length_a   1.000
_cell.length_b   1.000
_cell.length_c   1.000
_cell.angle_alpha   90.00
_cell.angle_beta   90.00
_cell.angle_gamma   90.00
#
_symmetry.space_group_name_H-M   'P 1'
#
loop_
_entity.id
_entity.type
_entity.pdbx_description
1 polymer ?
#
loop_
_entity_poly.entity_id
_entity_poly.type
_entity_poly.pdbx_seq_one_letter_code
_entity_poly.pdbx_strand_id
1 'polypeptide(L)'
;MTLQQSKHWQIHPPAPDAFFSGVPEHPLLAQVLYNRGVRTPEDVAQFLSVSDLVVDNPYRLRDMVPAVQRILQAIETGEIICVYGDFDADGVTATALLV
;
A
#
# COMPACT_ATOMS: atom_id res chain seq x y z
N MET A 1 -25.88 28.17 -16.14
CA MET A 1 -26.61 26.94 -16.50
C MET A 1 -25.72 25.78 -16.10
N THR A 2 -25.88 25.28 -14.88
CA THR A 2 -24.98 24.28 -14.28
C THR A 2 -25.41 22.91 -14.79
N LEU A 3 -24.55 22.24 -15.56
CA LEU A 3 -24.78 20.85 -15.95
C LEU A 3 -24.75 20.00 -14.67
N GLN A 4 -25.90 19.49 -14.27
CA GLN A 4 -26.00 18.56 -13.15
C GLN A 4 -25.39 17.24 -13.63
N GLN A 5 -24.14 17.00 -13.27
CA GLN A 5 -23.43 15.78 -13.65
C GLN A 5 -24.15 14.59 -13.03
N SER A 6 -24.64 13.66 -13.86
CA SER A 6 -25.34 12.47 -13.40
C SER A 6 -24.36 11.53 -12.69
N LYS A 7 -24.71 11.07 -11.48
CA LYS A 7 -23.90 10.08 -10.76
C LYS A 7 -24.04 8.72 -11.45
N HIS A 8 -22.93 8.11 -11.82
CA HIS A 8 -22.90 6.75 -12.33
C HIS A 8 -22.66 5.78 -11.18
N TRP A 9 -23.71 5.05 -10.78
CA TRP A 9 -23.63 4.05 -9.72
C TRP A 9 -23.31 2.69 -10.32
N GLN A 10 -22.31 2.00 -9.76
CA GLN A 10 -21.94 0.65 -10.15
C GLN A 10 -22.07 -0.27 -8.94
N ILE A 11 -22.86 -1.32 -9.10
CA ILE A 11 -23.02 -2.36 -8.08
C ILE A 11 -22.17 -3.54 -8.53
N HIS A 12 -21.21 -3.93 -7.69
CA HIS A 12 -20.40 -5.11 -7.96
C HIS A 12 -21.24 -6.40 -7.84
N PRO A 13 -20.97 -7.41 -8.67
CA PRO A 13 -21.64 -8.69 -8.58
C PRO A 13 -21.33 -9.39 -7.25
N PRO A 14 -22.25 -10.24 -6.76
CA PRO A 14 -22.01 -11.00 -5.54
C PRO A 14 -20.79 -11.92 -5.70
N ALA A 15 -20.04 -12.09 -4.62
CA ALA A 15 -18.98 -13.09 -4.55
C ALA A 15 -19.58 -14.50 -4.65
N PRO A 16 -18.84 -15.50 -5.16
CA PRO A 16 -19.32 -16.88 -5.18
C PRO A 16 -19.60 -17.42 -3.78
N ASP A 17 -20.61 -18.27 -3.62
CA ASP A 17 -20.96 -18.90 -2.33
C ASP A 17 -19.80 -19.68 -1.69
N ALA A 18 -18.94 -20.26 -2.53
CA ALA A 18 -17.73 -20.94 -2.09
C ALA A 18 -16.75 -19.99 -1.36
N PHE A 19 -16.71 -18.72 -1.76
CA PHE A 19 -15.88 -17.71 -1.08
C PHE A 19 -16.47 -17.39 0.29
N PHE A 20 -17.78 -17.14 0.39
CA PHE A 20 -18.43 -16.89 1.69
C PHE A 20 -18.29 -18.06 2.66
N SER A 21 -18.32 -19.29 2.16
CA SER A 21 -18.15 -20.49 2.99
C SER A 21 -16.70 -20.73 3.43
N GLY A 22 -15.74 -20.12 2.72
CA GLY A 22 -14.31 -20.32 2.97
C GLY A 22 -13.71 -19.33 3.95
N VAL A 23 -14.42 -18.27 4.33
CA VAL A 23 -13.90 -17.19 5.18
C VAL A 23 -14.78 -17.04 6.43
N PRO A 24 -14.19 -16.85 7.63
CA PRO A 24 -14.97 -16.75 8.88
C PRO A 24 -15.68 -15.39 9.05
N GLU A 25 -15.35 -14.39 8.24
CA GLU A 25 -15.88 -13.04 8.33
C GLU A 25 -17.35 -12.94 7.93
N HIS A 26 -18.03 -11.92 8.46
CA HIS A 26 -19.42 -11.63 8.08
C HIS A 26 -19.56 -11.43 6.56
N PRO A 27 -20.64 -11.94 5.91
CA PRO A 27 -20.80 -11.90 4.44
C PRO A 27 -20.66 -10.52 3.81
N LEU A 28 -21.07 -9.47 4.52
CA LEU A 28 -20.87 -8.08 4.07
C LEU A 28 -19.39 -7.70 3.97
N LEU A 29 -18.58 -8.05 4.97
CA LEU A 29 -17.14 -7.79 4.95
C LEU A 29 -16.47 -8.63 3.85
N ALA A 30 -16.82 -9.91 3.75
CA ALA A 30 -16.33 -10.81 2.71
C ALA A 30 -16.63 -10.25 1.30
N GLN A 31 -17.86 -9.82 1.02
CA GLN A 31 -18.21 -9.22 -0.27
C GLN A 31 -17.35 -7.99 -0.60
N VAL A 32 -17.13 -7.13 0.41
CA VAL A 32 -16.37 -5.90 0.27
C VAL A 32 -14.88 -6.17 0.02
N LEU A 33 -14.32 -7.21 0.63
CA LEU A 33 -12.95 -7.67 0.40
C LEU A 33 -12.81 -8.32 -0.98
N TYR A 34 -13.77 -9.16 -1.38
CA TYR A 34 -13.82 -9.76 -2.72
C TYR A 34 -13.84 -8.70 -3.81
N ASN A 35 -14.62 -7.63 -3.62
CA ASN A 35 -14.66 -6.48 -4.55
C ASN A 35 -13.33 -5.74 -4.65
N ARG A 36 -12.48 -5.82 -3.61
CA ARG A 36 -11.12 -5.24 -3.58
C ARG A 36 -10.03 -6.16 -4.14
N GLY A 37 -10.40 -7.36 -4.61
CA GLY A 37 -9.43 -8.31 -5.16
C GLY A 37 -8.80 -9.24 -4.13
N VAL A 38 -9.28 -9.26 -2.89
CA VAL A 38 -8.89 -10.22 -1.86
C VAL A 38 -9.73 -11.48 -2.08
N ARG A 39 -9.14 -12.56 -2.60
CA ARG A 39 -9.89 -13.68 -3.22
C ARG A 39 -9.82 -14.99 -2.46
N THR A 40 -8.83 -15.16 -1.59
CA THR A 40 -8.64 -16.39 -0.81
C THR A 40 -8.83 -16.13 0.68
N PRO A 41 -9.17 -17.15 1.47
CA PRO A 41 -9.18 -17.04 2.93
C PRO A 41 -7.84 -16.57 3.49
N GLU A 42 -6.73 -17.01 2.90
CA GLU A 42 -5.39 -16.57 3.25
C GLU A 42 -5.20 -15.08 2.96
N ASP A 43 -5.65 -14.58 1.80
CA ASP A 43 -5.59 -13.14 1.47
C ASP A 43 -6.41 -12.33 2.48
N VAL A 44 -7.58 -12.83 2.90
CA VAL A 44 -8.46 -12.15 3.86
C VAL A 44 -7.78 -12.05 5.22
N ALA A 45 -7.24 -13.17 5.71
CA ALA A 45 -6.51 -13.19 6.97
C ALA A 45 -5.29 -12.25 6.93
N GLN A 46 -4.52 -12.27 5.83
CA GLN A 46 -3.37 -11.40 5.64
C GLN A 46 -3.76 -9.92 5.55
N PHE A 47 -4.82 -9.59 4.81
CA PHE A 47 -5.27 -8.20 4.64
C PHE A 47 -5.79 -7.59 5.95
N LEU A 48 -6.42 -8.40 6.81
CA LEU A 48 -6.95 -7.97 8.11
C LEU A 48 -5.91 -8.07 9.25
N SER A 49 -4.77 -8.73 9.00
CA SER A 49 -3.65 -8.84 9.94
C SER A 49 -2.94 -7.50 10.11
N VAL A 50 -2.65 -7.13 11.37
CA VAL A 50 -1.85 -5.95 11.71
C VAL A 50 -0.34 -6.29 11.72
N SER A 51 0.02 -7.56 11.88
CA SER A 51 1.40 -8.01 12.09
C SER A 51 2.16 -8.22 10.78
N ASP A 52 1.46 -8.42 9.67
CA ASP A 52 2.06 -8.72 8.37
C ASP A 52 2.04 -7.49 7.47
N LEU A 53 2.62 -6.39 7.95
CA LEU A 53 3.28 -5.46 7.04
C LEU A 53 4.41 -6.26 6.37
N VAL A 54 4.05 -7.09 5.38
CA VAL A 54 4.98 -7.66 4.42
C VAL A 54 5.46 -6.45 3.63
N VAL A 55 6.45 -5.78 4.20
CA VAL A 55 7.26 -4.82 3.49
C VAL A 55 7.95 -5.66 2.42
N ASP A 56 7.45 -5.58 1.19
CA ASP A 56 8.13 -6.18 0.05
C ASP A 56 9.60 -5.75 0.11
N ASN A 57 10.51 -6.64 -0.30
CA ASN A 57 11.94 -6.39 -0.13
C ASN A 57 12.30 -5.06 -0.83
N PRO A 58 12.74 -4.02 -0.09
CA PRO A 58 12.96 -2.69 -0.66
C PRO A 58 14.04 -2.70 -1.75
N TYR A 59 14.93 -3.69 -1.76
CA TYR A 59 15.92 -3.89 -2.82
C TYR A 59 15.33 -4.26 -4.19
N ARG A 60 14.03 -4.52 -4.27
CA ARG A 60 13.30 -4.68 -5.54
C ARG A 60 13.01 -3.34 -6.21
N LEU A 61 13.09 -2.22 -5.47
CA LEU A 61 13.05 -0.91 -6.07
C LEU A 61 14.28 -0.70 -6.96
N ARG A 62 14.04 -0.15 -8.15
CA ARG A 62 15.09 0.16 -9.10
C ARG A 62 16.16 1.03 -8.44
N ASP A 63 17.42 0.68 -8.64
CA ASP A 63 18.59 1.40 -8.14
C ASP A 63 18.69 1.51 -6.59
N MET A 64 17.93 0.70 -5.83
CA MET A 64 18.02 0.70 -4.37
C MET A 64 19.41 0.32 -3.86
N VAL A 65 20.02 -0.73 -4.43
CA VAL A 65 21.38 -1.17 -4.07
C VAL A 65 22.41 -0.05 -4.23
N PRO A 66 22.57 0.59 -5.41
CA PRO A 66 23.52 1.69 -5.56
C PRO A 66 23.16 2.94 -4.74
N ALA A 67 21.88 3.22 -4.50
CA ALA A 67 21.47 4.33 -3.64
C ALA A 67 21.94 4.14 -2.19
N VAL A 68 21.71 2.96 -1.60
CA VAL A 68 22.17 2.63 -0.24
C VAL A 68 23.70 2.72 -0.15
N GLN A 69 24.42 2.16 -1.12
CA GLN A 69 25.88 2.22 -1.15
C GLN A 69 26.40 3.66 -1.21
N ARG A 70 25.78 4.52 -2.00
CA ARG A 70 26.17 5.93 -2.12
C ARG A 70 25.97 6.71 -0.82
N ILE A 71 24.86 6.47 -0.12
CA ILE A 71 24.54 7.11 1.16
C ILE A 71 25.51 6.63 2.25
N LEU A 72 25.75 5.31 2.34
CA LEU A 72 26.70 4.75 3.31
C LEU A 72 28.11 5.32 3.09
N GLN A 73 28.55 5.43 1.84
CA GLN A 73 29.83 6.05 1.52
C GLN A 73 29.91 7.51 2.00
N ALA A 74 28.88 8.33 1.75
CA ALA A 74 28.84 9.73 2.22
C ALA A 74 28.95 9.82 3.74
N ILE A 75 28.29 8.91 4.47
CA ILE A 75 28.35 8.84 5.93
C ILE A 75 29.78 8.48 6.38
N GLU A 76 30.40 7.47 5.76
CA GLU A 76 31.76 7.02 6.09
C GLU A 76 32.83 8.08 5.80
N THR A 77 32.65 8.88 4.74
CA THR A 77 33.60 9.92 4.32
C THR A 77 33.31 11.30 4.94
N GLY A 78 32.21 11.46 5.68
CA GLY A 78 31.83 12.74 6.28
C GLY A 78 31.35 13.78 5.26
N GLU A 79 30.79 13.34 4.14
CA GLU A 79 30.19 14.23 3.15
C GLU A 79 28.90 14.88 3.69
N ILE A 80 28.64 16.12 3.26
CA ILE A 80 27.37 16.79 3.58
C ILE A 80 26.26 16.14 2.77
N ILE A 81 25.23 15.64 3.47
CA ILE A 81 24.02 15.09 2.87
C ILE A 81 22.91 16.14 2.97
N CYS A 82 22.30 16.48 1.84
CA CYS A 82 21.10 17.31 1.77
C CYS A 82 19.90 16.40 1.45
N VAL A 83 18.89 16.41 2.32
CA VAL A 83 17.61 15.72 2.08
C VAL A 83 16.63 16.74 1.54
N TYR A 84 16.13 16.50 0.33
CA TYR A 84 15.18 17.37 -0.37
C TYR A 84 13.91 16.59 -0.71
N GLY A 85 12.81 16.91 -0.02
CA GLY A 85 11.48 16.34 -0.29
C GLY A 85 10.51 17.33 -0.94
N ASP A 86 9.31 16.84 -1.24
CA ASP A 86 8.19 17.67 -1.72
C ASP A 86 7.36 18.21 -0.54
N PHE A 87 6.44 19.13 -0.83
CA PHE A 87 5.66 19.90 0.14
C PHE A 87 4.41 19.20 0.66
N ASP A 88 4.06 18.04 0.10
CA ASP A 88 2.93 17.23 0.57
C ASP A 88 3.29 16.43 1.83
N ALA A 89 2.27 15.81 2.42
CA ALA A 89 2.42 15.14 3.71
C ALA A 89 3.42 13.98 3.63
N ASP A 90 3.41 13.21 2.53
CA ASP A 90 4.35 12.13 2.29
C ASP A 90 5.77 12.66 2.01
N GLY A 91 5.95 13.73 1.24
CA GLY A 91 7.26 14.36 1.03
C GLY A 91 7.88 14.90 2.32
N VAL A 92 7.09 15.59 3.15
CA VAL A 92 7.54 16.13 4.44
C VAL A 92 7.88 15.01 5.43
N THR A 93 7.01 13.99 5.55
CA THR A 93 7.26 12.88 6.50
C THR A 93 8.42 11.99 6.06
N ALA A 94 8.60 11.74 4.76
CA ALA A 94 9.77 11.02 4.25
C ALA A 94 11.07 11.79 4.50
N THR A 95 11.06 13.12 4.32
CA THR A 95 12.22 13.97 4.63
C THR A 95 12.56 13.92 6.11
N ALA A 96 11.56 14.04 6.98
CA ALA A 96 11.74 13.97 8.42
C ALA A 96 12.26 12.60 8.90
N LEU A 97 11.98 11.51 8.18
CA LEU A 97 12.52 10.18 8.49
C LEU A 97 14.03 10.07 8.21
N LEU A 98 14.54 10.85 7.25
CA LEU A 98 15.92 10.76 6.78
C LEU A 98 16.88 11.74 7.48
N VAL A 99 16.36 12.66 8.29
CA VAL A 99 17.11 13.70 9.02
C VAL A 99 17.17 13.35 10.51
#